data_AF-A0A845RZ13-F1
#
_entry.id   AF-A0A845RZ13-F1
#
_cell.length_a   1.000
_cell.length_b   1.000
_cell.length_c   1.000
_cell.angle_alpha   90.00
_cell.angle_beta   90.00
_cell.angle_gamma   90.00
#
_symmetry.space_group_name_H-M   'P 1'
#
loop_
_entity.id
_entity.type
_entity.pdbx_description
1 polymer ?
#
loop_
_entity_poly.entity_id
_entity_poly.type
_entity_poly.pdbx_seq_one_letter_code
_entity_poly.pdbx_strand_id
1 'polypeptide(L)'
;FVIKNNKFTGEYIPITGKQNSKLVYLNEVCKKKKLDKIKHAISVGDGANDLGMLQNSGLGIGYHSHQIIKKAVNNHIQFTDLRTILFYLGFTEKEFSK
;
A
#
# COMPACT_ATOMS: atom_id res chain seq x y z
N PHE A 1 -17.16 12.54 8.18
CA PHE A 1 -18.15 11.94 9.10
C PHE A 1 -18.75 13.05 9.95
N VAL A 2 -19.95 12.84 10.48
CA VAL A 2 -20.63 13.82 11.32
C VAL A 2 -20.53 13.38 12.79
N ILE A 3 -20.14 14.31 13.66
CA ILE A 3 -20.10 14.10 15.12
C ILE A 3 -21.11 15.05 15.76
N LYS A 4 -21.95 14.51 16.65
CA LYS A 4 -22.87 15.28 17.50
C LYS A 4 -22.80 14.74 18.92
N ASN A 5 -22.81 15.61 19.91
CA ASN A 5 -22.74 15.25 21.34
C ASN A 5 -21.61 14.25 21.65
N ASN A 6 -20.42 14.50 21.09
CA ASN A 6 -19.24 13.63 21.22
C ASN A 6 -19.43 12.18 20.74
N LYS A 7 -20.43 11.92 19.90
CA LYS A 7 -20.71 10.60 19.31
C LYS A 7 -20.72 10.68 17.79
N PHE A 8 -20.18 9.64 17.16
CA PHE A 8 -20.34 9.44 15.73
C PHE A 8 -21.81 9.13 15.43
N THR A 9 -22.40 9.86 14.48
CA THR A 9 -23.83 9.75 14.18
C THR A 9 -24.17 8.59 13.25
N GLY A 10 -23.17 7.92 12.66
CA GLY A 10 -23.37 6.99 11.54
C GLY A 10 -23.38 7.68 10.18
N GLU A 11 -23.57 9.00 10.12
CA GLU A 11 -23.52 9.75 8.88
C GLU A 11 -22.07 10.05 8.48
N TYR A 12 -21.70 9.67 7.27
CA TYR A 12 -20.43 10.01 6.67
C TYR A 12 -20.62 10.45 5.24
N ILE A 13 -19.76 11.35 4.80
CA ILE A 13 -19.64 11.69 3.38
C ILE A 13 -19.00 10.46 2.74
N PRO A 14 -19.72 9.73 1.86
CA PRO A 14 -19.15 8.57 1.22
C PRO A 14 -17.94 9.02 0.42
N ILE A 15 -16.80 8.41 0.69
CA ILE A 15 -15.69 8.49 -0.25
C ILE A 15 -16.13 7.58 -1.39
N THR A 16 -16.74 8.14 -2.42
CA THR A 16 -16.97 7.45 -3.69
C THR A 16 -15.60 7.24 -4.32
N GLY A 17 -14.88 6.25 -3.81
CA GLY A 17 -13.59 5.85 -4.33
C GLY A 17 -13.79 5.43 -5.77
N LYS A 18 -13.27 6.24 -6.71
CA LYS A 18 -13.11 5.79 -8.09
C LYS A 18 -12.37 4.45 -8.06
N GLN A 19 -12.73 3.53 -8.95
CA GLN A 19 -11.98 2.29 -9.12
C GLN A 19 -10.50 2.63 -9.24
N ASN A 20 -9.64 1.89 -8.52
CA ASN A 20 -8.20 2.13 -8.47
C ASN A 20 -7.78 3.48 -7.84
N SER A 21 -8.58 4.06 -6.94
CA SER A 21 -8.23 5.32 -6.25
C SER A 21 -6.83 5.33 -5.62
N LYS A 22 -6.37 4.22 -5.00
CA LYS A 22 -5.01 4.10 -4.46
C LYS A 22 -3.93 4.20 -5.53
N LEU A 23 -4.13 3.61 -6.71
CA LEU A 23 -3.22 3.73 -7.85
C LEU A 23 -3.22 5.17 -8.41
N VAL A 24 -4.39 5.80 -8.52
CA VAL A 24 -4.49 7.21 -8.95
C VAL A 24 -3.69 8.09 -7.98
N TYR A 25 -3.86 7.90 -6.68
CA TYR A 25 -3.13 8.65 -5.67
C TYR A 25 -1.62 8.39 -5.72
N LEU A 26 -1.19 7.13 -5.92
CA LEU A 26 0.24 6.80 -6.10
C LEU A 26 0.85 7.57 -7.29
N ASN A 27 0.13 7.62 -8.41
CA ASN A 27 0.54 8.41 -9.58
C ASN A 27 0.70 9.90 -9.25
N GLU A 28 -0.26 10.47 -8.54
CA GLU A 28 -0.19 11.87 -8.12
C GLU A 28 0.99 12.16 -7.20
N VAL A 29 1.27 11.26 -6.24
CA VAL A 29 2.41 11.39 -5.33
C VAL A 29 3.73 11.33 -6.11
N CYS A 30 3.89 10.35 -7.02
CA CYS A 30 5.07 10.24 -7.87
C CYS A 30 5.28 11.50 -8.72
N LYS A 31 4.21 12.01 -9.35
CA LYS A 31 4.26 13.26 -10.12
C LYS A 31 4.67 14.46 -9.26
N LYS A 32 4.09 14.62 -8.07
CA LYS A 32 4.44 15.69 -7.12
C LYS A 32 5.91 15.62 -6.66
N LYS A 33 6.44 14.40 -6.53
CA LYS A 33 7.84 14.15 -6.13
C LYS A 33 8.82 14.21 -7.31
N LYS A 34 8.37 14.51 -8.53
CA LYS A 34 9.17 14.49 -9.77
C LYS A 34 9.87 13.14 -9.96
N LEU A 35 9.20 12.05 -9.58
CA LEU A 35 9.65 10.69 -9.84
C LEU A 35 9.10 10.28 -11.21
N ASP A 36 9.99 10.06 -12.17
CA ASP A 36 9.63 9.84 -13.58
C ASP A 36 8.77 8.59 -13.80
N LYS A 37 8.80 7.62 -12.86
CA LYS A 37 8.15 6.32 -13.04
C LYS A 37 7.67 5.76 -11.71
N ILE A 38 6.45 5.21 -11.72
CA ILE A 38 5.90 4.37 -10.64
C ILE A 38 6.87 3.22 -10.27
N LYS A 39 7.76 2.81 -11.18
CA LYS A 39 8.81 1.81 -10.94
C LYS A 39 9.74 2.14 -9.77
N HIS A 40 9.81 3.40 -9.33
CA HIS A 40 10.61 3.82 -8.18
C HIS A 40 9.82 3.77 -6.86
N ALA A 41 8.53 3.47 -6.92
CA ALA A 41 7.69 3.32 -5.74
C ALA A 41 7.64 1.87 -5.27
N ILE A 42 7.64 1.73 -3.95
CA ILE A 42 7.31 0.49 -3.25
C ILE A 42 5.92 0.66 -2.68
N SER A 43 5.09 -0.36 -2.83
CA SER A 43 3.76 -0.37 -2.25
C SER A 43 3.49 -1.65 -1.49
N VAL A 44 2.71 -1.53 -0.42
CA VAL A 44 2.42 -2.62 0.51
C VAL A 44 0.93 -2.61 0.80
N GLY A 45 0.31 -3.79 0.80
CA GLY A 45 -1.14 -3.92 1.02
C GLY A 45 -1.57 -5.37 1.18
N ASP A 46 -2.83 -5.57 1.55
CA ASP A 46 -3.38 -6.85 1.98
C ASP A 46 -4.67 -7.24 1.22
N GLY A 47 -5.44 -6.22 0.79
CA GLY A 47 -6.79 -6.38 0.25
C GLY A 47 -6.94 -6.04 -1.25
N ALA A 48 -8.10 -6.41 -1.81
CA ALA A 48 -8.43 -6.22 -3.23
C ALA A 48 -8.34 -4.76 -3.71
N ASN A 49 -8.62 -3.81 -2.82
CA ASN A 49 -8.53 -2.37 -3.09
C ASN A 49 -7.09 -1.87 -3.28
N ASP A 50 -6.09 -2.63 -2.83
CA ASP A 50 -4.66 -2.34 -3.05
C ASP A 50 -4.13 -2.91 -4.37
N LEU A 51 -4.85 -3.85 -5.00
CA LEU A 51 -4.35 -4.63 -6.12
C LEU A 51 -3.81 -3.77 -7.26
N GLY A 52 -4.56 -2.74 -7.67
CA GLY A 52 -4.13 -1.83 -8.73
C GLY A 52 -2.84 -1.09 -8.38
N MET A 53 -2.66 -0.69 -7.12
CA MET A 53 -1.43 -0.04 -6.66
C MET A 53 -0.25 -1.03 -6.65
N LEU A 54 -0.47 -2.22 -6.08
CA LEU A 54 0.54 -3.27 -5.93
C LEU A 54 1.09 -3.73 -7.28
N GLN A 55 0.22 -4.00 -8.24
CA GLN A 55 0.62 -4.49 -9.57
C GLN A 55 1.36 -3.45 -10.41
N ASN A 56 1.14 -2.17 -10.15
CA ASN A 56 1.74 -1.10 -10.96
C ASN A 56 3.00 -0.53 -10.33
N SER A 57 3.17 -0.62 -9.00
CA SER A 57 4.39 -0.20 -8.30
C SER A 57 5.63 -0.97 -8.78
N GLY A 58 6.81 -0.36 -8.68
CA GLY A 58 8.06 -1.04 -9.00
C GLY A 58 8.31 -2.27 -8.14
N LEU A 59 7.88 -2.20 -6.87
CA LEU A 59 7.86 -3.33 -5.97
C LEU A 59 6.54 -3.32 -5.18
N GLY A 60 5.60 -4.18 -5.59
CA GLY A 60 4.37 -4.45 -4.85
C GLY A 60 4.54 -5.64 -3.91
N ILE A 61 4.17 -5.47 -2.65
CA ILE A 61 4.32 -6.48 -1.59
C ILE A 61 2.97 -6.74 -0.91
N GLY A 62 2.53 -8.00 -0.94
CA GLY A 62 1.40 -8.46 -0.15
C GLY A 62 1.80 -8.69 1.31
N TYR A 63 1.29 -7.90 2.25
CA TYR A 63 1.54 -8.07 3.70
C TYR A 63 0.37 -8.80 4.37
N HIS A 64 0.60 -10.01 4.89
CA HIS A 64 -0.44 -10.91 5.41
C HIS A 64 -1.69 -10.98 4.51
N SER A 65 -1.47 -10.95 3.20
CA SER A 65 -2.50 -10.58 2.25
C SER A 65 -3.53 -11.67 1.97
N HIS A 66 -4.73 -11.29 1.57
CA HIS A 66 -5.79 -12.21 1.16
C HIS A 66 -5.44 -12.96 -0.14
N GLN A 67 -6.18 -14.03 -0.45
CA GLN A 67 -5.94 -14.89 -1.63
C GLN A 67 -5.94 -14.11 -2.95
N ILE A 68 -6.76 -13.07 -3.07
CA ILE A 68 -6.79 -12.23 -4.27
C ILE A 68 -5.44 -11.56 -4.56
N ILE A 69 -4.75 -11.08 -3.52
CA ILE A 69 -3.42 -10.49 -3.65
C ILE A 69 -2.37 -11.58 -3.87
N LYS A 70 -2.45 -12.70 -3.13
CA LYS A 70 -1.52 -13.85 -3.28
C LYS A 70 -1.47 -14.43 -4.69
N LYS A 71 -2.57 -14.33 -5.45
CA LYS A 71 -2.65 -14.82 -6.83
C LYS A 71 -2.15 -13.80 -7.86
N ALA A 72 -2.02 -12.53 -7.49
CA ALA A 72 -1.89 -11.43 -8.44
C ALA A 72 -0.63 -10.58 -8.26
N VAL A 73 0.13 -10.82 -7.18
CA VAL A 73 1.40 -10.16 -6.83
C VAL A 73 2.42 -11.26 -6.50
N ASN A 74 3.71 -11.01 -6.75
CA ASN A 74 4.76 -12.02 -6.56
C ASN A 74 5.41 -11.97 -5.16
N ASN A 75 5.50 -10.79 -4.56
CA ASN A 75 6.22 -10.59 -3.30
C ASN A 75 5.26 -10.61 -2.12
N HIS A 76 5.61 -11.37 -1.09
CA HIS A 76 4.75 -11.54 0.09
C HIS A 76 5.55 -11.60 1.39
N ILE A 77 4.99 -10.97 2.41
CA ILE A 77 5.41 -11.11 3.79
C ILE A 77 4.29 -11.83 4.53
N GLN A 78 4.54 -13.09 4.92
CA GLN A 78 3.52 -13.96 5.51
C GLN A 78 3.70 -14.24 7.00
N PHE A 79 4.95 -14.24 7.48
CA PHE A 79 5.30 -14.74 8.82
C PHE A 79 6.00 -13.71 9.70
N THR A 80 6.45 -12.60 9.11
CA THR A 80 7.26 -11.57 9.76
C THR A 80 6.58 -10.21 9.68
N ASP A 81 7.19 -9.20 10.30
CA ASP A 81 6.69 -7.84 10.32
C ASP A 81 7.16 -7.01 9.10
N LEU A 82 6.82 -5.73 9.12
CA LEU A 82 7.18 -4.78 8.07
C LEU A 82 8.70 -4.53 7.95
N ARG A 83 9.54 -4.98 8.90
CA ARG A 83 11.01 -4.88 8.76
C ARG A 83 11.50 -5.71 7.57
N THR A 84 10.77 -6.74 7.15
CA THR A 84 11.11 -7.51 5.94
C THR A 84 11.22 -6.63 4.69
N ILE A 85 10.54 -5.48 4.64
CA ILE A 85 10.67 -4.50 3.54
C ILE A 85 12.10 -3.96 3.42
N LEU A 86 12.84 -3.83 4.53
CA LEU A 86 14.22 -3.36 4.50
C LEU A 86 15.14 -4.36 3.78
N PHE A 87 14.89 -5.66 3.95
CA PHE A 87 15.63 -6.68 3.19
C PHE A 87 15.29 -6.65 1.70
N TYR A 88 14.02 -6.40 1.33
CA TYR A 88 13.65 -6.16 -0.07
C TYR A 88 14.36 -4.95 -0.68
N LEU A 89 14.71 -3.96 0.14
CA LEU A 89 15.50 -2.78 -0.24
C LEU A 89 17.02 -3.06 -0.31
N GLY A 90 17.46 -4.25 0.07
CA GLY A 90 18.86 -4.64 0.08
C GLY A 90 19.61 -4.35 1.38
N PHE A 91 18.94 -3.89 2.43
CA PHE A 91 19.56 -3.72 3.74
C PHE A 91 19.79 -5.07 4.42
N THR A 92 20.94 -5.20 5.04
CA THR A 92 21.27 -6.27 5.98
C THR A 92 20.76 -5.93 7.38
N GLU A 93 20.54 -6.95 8.20
CA GLU A 93 20.07 -6.74 9.59
C GLU A 93 20.96 -5.78 10.36
N LYS A 94 22.29 -5.91 10.23
CA LYS A 94 23.28 -5.06 10.92
C LYS A 94 23.14 -3.56 10.61
N GLU A 95 22.54 -3.19 9.49
CA GLU A 95 22.36 -1.79 9.10
C GLU A 95 21.18 -1.12 9.83
N PHE A 96 20.27 -1.91 10.43
CA PHE A 96 19.09 -1.38 11.12
C PHE A 96 18.82 -2.00 12.49
N SER A 97 19.58 -3.03 12.89
CA SER A 97 19.65 -3.51 14.26
C SER A 97 20.66 -2.67 15.04
N LYS A 98 20.29 -2.29 16.26
CA LYS A 98 21.18 -1.61 17.21
C LYS A 98 22.01 -2.64 17.97
#